data_AF-A0A2S6U2C1-F1
#
_entry.id   AF-A0A2S6U2C1-F1
#
_cell.length_a   1.000
_cell.length_b   1.000
_cell.length_c   1.000
_cell.angle_alpha   90.00
_cell.angle_beta   90.00
_cell.angle_gamma   90.00
#
_symmetry.space_group_name_H-M   'P 1'
#
loop_
_entity.id
_entity.type
_entity.pdbx_description
1 polymer ?
#
loop_
_entity_poly.entity_id
_entity_poly.type
_entity_poly.pdbx_seq_one_letter_code
_entity_poly.pdbx_strand_id
1 'polypeptide(L)'
;MRYFFITRQIFAIATGLGFGAIAATAHGVDETALSKSDIAAYRAAFTSAQAGEWHQATQLAATAKQKLPGKVLSWLRYKTPRSGARFERIADFIASNPGWPGLRDLRRRAEEAMRDAMPHRDVLAWFQRHPALTAPGSTRYARALI
;
A
#
# COMPACT_ATOMS: atom_id res chain seq x y z
N MET A 1 -4.22 -30.16 -9.72
CA MET A 1 -3.54 -30.82 -8.58
C MET A 1 -2.87 -29.73 -7.75
N ARG A 2 -3.38 -29.43 -6.54
CA ARG A 2 -2.76 -29.73 -5.23
C ARG A 2 -1.74 -28.65 -4.81
N TYR A 3 -1.72 -27.96 -3.67
CA TYR A 3 -2.41 -27.90 -2.35
C TYR A 3 -2.19 -26.44 -1.83
N PHE A 4 -3.17 -25.71 -1.27
CA PHE A 4 -3.63 -25.63 0.13
C PHE A 4 -2.60 -25.21 1.21
N PHE A 5 -3.04 -24.26 2.06
CA PHE A 5 -2.57 -23.87 3.41
C PHE A 5 -1.40 -22.90 3.57
N ILE A 6 -1.69 -21.67 4.06
CA ILE A 6 -1.01 -21.08 5.23
C ILE A 6 -2.05 -20.35 6.11
N THR A 7 -2.58 -21.11 7.04
CA THR A 7 -2.84 -20.84 8.47
C THR A 7 -3.24 -19.42 8.93
N ARG A 8 -4.48 -19.33 9.44
CA ARG A 8 -4.96 -18.28 10.35
C ARG A 8 -4.13 -18.29 11.63
N GLN A 9 -3.37 -17.24 11.92
CA GLN A 9 -2.80 -17.04 13.24
C GLN A 9 -3.76 -16.20 14.09
N ILE A 10 -4.27 -16.85 15.13
CA ILE A 10 -5.00 -16.27 16.25
C ILE A 10 -3.94 -15.73 17.21
N PHE A 11 -4.04 -14.45 17.61
CA PHE A 11 -3.41 -13.98 18.84
C PHE A 11 -4.50 -13.48 19.77
N ALA A 12 -4.82 -14.32 20.73
CA ALA A 12 -5.51 -13.96 21.96
C ALA A 12 -4.43 -13.82 23.04
N ILE A 13 -4.28 -12.62 23.62
CA ILE A 13 -3.76 -12.46 24.98
C ILE A 13 -4.63 -11.40 25.65
N ALA A 14 -5.42 -11.86 26.61
CA ALA A 14 -6.19 -11.08 27.56
C ALA A 14 -5.52 -11.19 28.93
N THR A 15 -5.09 -10.06 29.49
CA THR A 15 -4.94 -9.75 30.94
C THR A 15 -4.41 -8.31 30.98
N GLY A 16 -5.04 -7.30 31.60
CA GLY A 16 -5.98 -7.26 32.70
C GLY A 16 -5.31 -6.59 33.90
N LEU A 17 -5.26 -5.26 33.94
CA LEU A 17 -5.02 -4.46 35.15
C LEU A 17 -5.70 -3.09 34.96
N GLY A 18 -6.53 -2.72 35.94
CA GLY A 18 -7.65 -1.79 35.80
C GLY A 18 -7.31 -0.32 35.61
N PHE A 19 -8.24 0.39 34.99
CA PHE A 19 -8.39 1.84 35.08
C PHE A 19 -9.86 2.14 35.38
N GLY A 20 -10.08 3.06 36.33
CA GLY A 20 -11.34 3.32 37.00
C GLY A 20 -12.51 3.67 36.09
N ALA A 21 -13.71 3.36 36.59
CA ALA A 21 -14.97 3.74 35.99
C ALA A 21 -15.11 5.27 35.97
N ILE A 22 -15.22 5.83 34.76
CA ILE A 22 -15.82 7.15 34.52
C ILE A 22 -16.91 6.94 33.47
N ALA A 23 -18.11 7.37 33.85
CA ALA A 23 -19.35 7.57 33.11
C ALA A 23 -19.42 7.14 31.62
N ALA A 24 -20.41 6.31 31.32
CA ALA A 24 -20.87 6.02 29.97
C ALA A 24 -21.32 7.31 29.25
N THR A 25 -20.54 7.74 28.25
CA THR A 25 -21.03 8.53 27.14
C THR A 25 -21.39 7.59 25.99
N ALA A 26 -22.64 7.66 25.56
CA ALA A 26 -23.21 6.87 24.49
C ALA A 26 -22.40 6.93 23.17
N HIS A 27 -22.20 5.75 22.58
CA HIS A 27 -21.96 5.49 21.14
C HIS A 27 -21.02 6.46 20.42
N GLY A 28 -19.71 6.31 20.65
CA GLY A 28 -18.74 6.67 19.63
C GLY A 28 -19.04 5.85 18.39
N VAL A 29 -19.51 6.49 17.31
CA VAL A 29 -19.46 5.89 15.98
C VAL A 29 -18.00 5.48 15.79
N ASP A 30 -17.73 4.19 15.71
CA ASP A 30 -16.38 3.69 15.50
C ASP A 30 -15.87 4.32 14.20
N GLU A 31 -15.03 5.36 14.33
CA GLU A 31 -14.47 6.12 13.21
C GLU A 31 -13.61 5.22 12.33
N THR A 32 -13.36 3.96 12.75
CA THR A 32 -12.65 2.94 11.98
C THR A 32 -13.59 1.92 11.32
N ALA A 33 -14.88 1.89 11.67
CA ALA A 33 -15.86 0.98 11.07
C ALA A 33 -16.26 1.44 9.66
N LEU A 34 -16.43 0.47 8.75
CA LEU A 34 -16.92 0.74 7.40
C LEU A 34 -18.43 0.92 7.40
N SER A 35 -18.90 2.03 6.82
CA SER A 35 -20.33 2.21 6.55
C SER A 35 -20.82 1.27 5.43
N LYS A 36 -22.13 1.06 5.32
CA LYS A 36 -22.71 0.28 4.20
C LYS A 36 -22.32 0.85 2.83
N SER A 37 -22.26 2.18 2.71
CA SER A 37 -21.80 2.86 1.49
C SER A 37 -20.32 2.63 1.22
N ASP A 38 -19.45 2.65 2.24
CA ASP A 38 -18.03 2.35 2.06
C ASP A 38 -17.84 0.90 1.59
N ILE A 39 -18.57 -0.05 2.18
CA ILE A 39 -18.53 -1.46 1.78
C ILE A 39 -18.93 -1.62 0.32
N ALA A 40 -20.00 -0.96 -0.12
CA ALA A 40 -20.44 -1.02 -1.52
C ALA A 40 -19.41 -0.41 -2.47
N ALA A 41 -18.88 0.77 -2.16
CA ALA A 41 -17.84 1.44 -2.95
C ALA A 41 -16.58 0.58 -3.08
N TYR A 42 -16.11 0.00 -1.97
CA TYR A 42 -14.91 -0.82 -1.98
C TYR A 42 -15.11 -2.17 -2.64
N ARG A 43 -16.27 -2.83 -2.50
CA ARG A 43 -16.58 -4.04 -3.26
C ARG A 43 -16.49 -3.77 -4.77
N ALA A 44 -17.11 -2.70 -5.24
CA ALA A 44 -17.02 -2.31 -6.65
C ALA A 44 -15.57 -2.00 -7.06
N ALA A 45 -14.83 -1.24 -6.24
CA ALA A 45 -13.45 -0.90 -6.51
C ALA A 45 -12.53 -2.13 -6.61
N PHE A 46 -12.64 -3.08 -5.68
CA PHE A 46 -11.86 -4.32 -5.71
C PHE A 46 -12.26 -5.23 -6.87
N THR A 47 -13.52 -5.24 -7.29
CA THR A 47 -13.95 -5.94 -8.52
C THR A 47 -13.30 -5.32 -9.76
N SER A 48 -13.34 -3.99 -9.91
CA SER A 48 -12.66 -3.32 -11.03
C SER A 48 -11.14 -3.56 -11.02
N ALA A 49 -10.51 -3.54 -9.85
CA ALA A 49 -9.08 -3.83 -9.73
C ALA A 49 -8.72 -5.27 -10.13
N GLN A 50 -9.56 -6.25 -9.80
CA GLN A 50 -9.38 -7.64 -10.26
C GLN A 50 -9.50 -7.76 -11.78
N ALA A 51 -10.31 -6.93 -12.42
CA ALA A 51 -10.40 -6.83 -13.88
C ALA A 51 -9.24 -6.02 -14.52
N GLY A 52 -8.31 -5.47 -13.72
CA GLY A 52 -7.22 -4.62 -14.21
C GLY A 52 -7.61 -3.15 -14.45
N GLU A 53 -8.86 -2.78 -14.17
CA GLU A 53 -9.43 -1.45 -14.40
C GLU A 53 -9.05 -0.48 -13.25
N TRP A 54 -7.74 -0.23 -13.09
CA TRP A 54 -7.19 0.52 -11.97
C TRP A 54 -7.70 1.96 -11.86
N HIS A 55 -8.01 2.60 -12.99
CA HIS A 55 -8.57 3.95 -13.01
C HIS A 55 -9.97 3.96 -12.39
N GLN A 56 -10.86 3.07 -12.87
CA GLN A 56 -12.20 2.93 -12.34
C GLN A 56 -12.19 2.51 -10.86
N ALA A 57 -11.32 1.55 -10.50
CA ALA A 57 -11.14 1.12 -9.12
C ALA A 57 -10.80 2.29 -8.18
N THR A 58 -9.90 3.18 -8.63
CA THR A 58 -9.49 4.36 -7.86
C THR A 58 -10.64 5.35 -7.70
N GLN A 59 -11.40 5.59 -8.76
CA GLN A 59 -12.56 6.49 -8.73
C GLN A 59 -13.65 5.99 -7.78
N LEU A 60 -13.97 4.69 -7.83
CA LEU A 60 -14.95 4.07 -6.94
C LEU A 60 -14.51 4.17 -5.47
N ALA A 61 -13.25 3.84 -5.18
CA ALA A 61 -12.69 3.96 -3.84
C ALA A 61 -12.68 5.40 -3.30
N ALA A 62 -12.54 6.41 -4.16
CA ALA A 62 -12.54 7.82 -3.75
C ALA A 62 -13.89 8.29 -3.19
N THR A 63 -14.99 7.60 -3.52
CA THR A 63 -16.33 7.91 -2.99
C THR A 63 -16.52 7.47 -1.53
N ALA A 64 -15.64 6.59 -1.03
CA ALA A 64 -15.69 6.11 0.35
C ALA A 64 -15.13 7.15 1.34
N LYS A 65 -15.78 7.25 2.50
CA LYS A 65 -15.31 8.07 3.62
C LYS A 65 -14.07 7.44 4.24
N GLN A 66 -14.13 6.13 4.50
CA GLN A 66 -13.03 5.40 5.11
C GLN A 66 -11.87 5.19 4.16
N LYS A 67 -10.64 5.46 4.62
CA LYS A 67 -9.45 5.51 3.74
C LYS A 67 -8.59 4.25 3.74
N LEU A 68 -8.67 3.42 4.79
CA LEU A 68 -7.81 2.24 4.93
C LEU A 68 -7.95 1.25 3.76
N PRO A 69 -9.15 0.84 3.30
CA PRO A 69 -9.24 -0.09 2.17
C PRO A 69 -8.74 0.53 0.85
N GLY A 70 -8.81 1.86 0.69
CA GLY A 70 -8.18 2.56 -0.44
C GLY A 70 -6.65 2.48 -0.43
N LYS A 71 -6.02 2.45 0.76
CA LYS A 71 -4.58 2.17 0.89
C LYS A 71 -4.26 0.72 0.51
N VAL A 72 -5.10 -0.24 0.89
CA VAL A 72 -4.97 -1.65 0.47
C VAL A 72 -5.08 -1.78 -1.05
N LEU A 73 -6.06 -1.11 -1.66
CA LEU A 73 -6.22 -1.08 -3.12
C LEU A 73 -4.98 -0.52 -3.83
N SER A 74 -4.44 0.60 -3.31
CA SER A 74 -3.21 1.20 -3.84
C SER A 74 -2.02 0.25 -3.72
N TRP A 75 -1.87 -0.42 -2.58
CA TRP A 75 -0.84 -1.42 -2.37
C TRP A 75 -0.95 -2.61 -3.35
N LEU A 76 -2.15 -3.12 -3.60
CA LEU A 76 -2.37 -4.17 -4.59
C LEU A 76 -1.95 -3.71 -6.00
N ARG A 77 -2.30 -2.49 -6.38
CA ARG A 77 -1.86 -1.90 -7.65
C ARG A 77 -0.33 -1.81 -7.73
N TYR A 78 0.31 -1.28 -6.70
CA TYR A 78 1.75 -1.03 -6.70
C TYR A 78 2.58 -2.31 -6.66
N LYS A 79 2.08 -3.37 -6.02
CA LYS A 79 2.72 -4.70 -6.07
C LYS A 79 2.56 -5.40 -7.41
N THR A 80 1.52 -5.07 -8.17
CA THR A 80 1.25 -5.69 -9.48
C THR A 80 2.29 -5.23 -10.50
N PRO A 81 3.05 -6.13 -11.13
CA PRO A 81 3.97 -5.77 -12.21
C PRO A 81 3.26 -5.07 -13.36
N ARG A 82 3.90 -4.08 -13.97
CA ARG A 82 3.36 -3.34 -15.14
C ARG A 82 1.96 -2.74 -14.94
N SER A 83 1.58 -2.41 -13.70
CA SER A 83 0.26 -1.79 -13.39
C SER A 83 0.11 -0.33 -13.86
N GLY A 84 1.12 0.20 -14.55
CA GLY A 84 1.20 1.62 -14.93
C GLY A 84 1.32 2.57 -13.74
N ALA A 85 1.60 2.06 -12.54
CA ALA A 85 1.87 2.91 -11.38
C ALA A 85 3.17 3.68 -11.58
N ARG A 86 3.15 4.98 -11.31
CA ARG A 86 4.32 5.84 -11.43
C ARG A 86 5.25 5.70 -10.23
N PHE A 87 6.54 5.88 -10.44
CA PHE A 87 7.56 5.85 -9.39
C PHE A 87 7.17 6.68 -8.17
N GLU A 88 6.76 7.93 -8.37
CA GLU A 88 6.49 8.88 -7.28
C GLU A 88 5.39 8.36 -6.36
N ARG A 89 4.36 7.73 -6.94
CA ARG A 89 3.24 7.15 -6.18
C ARG A 89 3.67 5.97 -5.31
N ILE A 90 4.60 5.15 -5.79
CA ILE A 90 5.12 4.01 -5.04
C ILE A 90 6.09 4.51 -3.96
N ALA A 91 6.96 5.46 -4.29
CA ALA A 91 7.91 6.08 -3.37
C ALA A 91 7.19 6.79 -2.20
N ASP A 92 6.17 7.59 -2.49
CA ASP A 92 5.36 8.28 -1.48
C ASP A 92 4.63 7.29 -0.57
N PHE A 93 4.12 6.19 -1.14
CA PHE A 93 3.49 5.13 -0.36
C PHE A 93 4.49 4.45 0.59
N ILE A 94 5.70 4.15 0.12
CA ILE A 94 6.75 3.56 0.96
C ILE A 94 7.13 4.52 2.09
N ALA A 95 7.38 5.79 1.78
CA ALA A 95 7.77 6.81 2.76
C ALA A 95 6.68 7.05 3.82
N SER A 96 5.41 7.06 3.40
CA SER A 96 4.28 7.31 4.29
C SER A 96 3.86 6.07 5.10
N ASN A 97 4.41 4.89 4.82
CA ASN A 97 3.98 3.63 5.43
C ASN A 97 5.16 2.67 5.74
N PRO A 98 6.10 3.04 6.63
CA PRO A 98 7.32 2.27 6.89
C PRO A 98 7.10 0.89 7.51
N GLY A 99 5.91 0.61 8.06
CA GLY A 99 5.53 -0.71 8.61
C GLY A 99 4.63 -1.55 7.69
N TRP A 100 4.35 -1.09 6.47
CA TRP A 100 3.40 -1.78 5.59
C TRP A 100 3.94 -3.14 5.12
N PRO A 101 3.09 -4.17 4.94
CA PRO A 101 3.54 -5.45 4.41
C PRO A 101 4.12 -5.33 2.99
N GLY A 102 5.19 -6.06 2.71
CA GLY A 102 5.73 -6.19 1.35
C GLY A 102 6.47 -4.95 0.82
N LEU A 103 7.04 -4.11 1.69
CA LEU A 103 7.83 -2.94 1.27
C LEU A 103 9.00 -3.30 0.35
N ARG A 104 9.62 -4.47 0.52
CA ARG A 104 10.69 -4.94 -0.37
C ARG A 104 10.20 -5.13 -1.81
N ASP A 105 9.00 -5.65 -2.00
CA ASP A 105 8.42 -5.79 -3.34
C ASP A 105 8.04 -4.43 -3.90
N LEU A 106 7.46 -3.54 -3.10
CA LEU A 106 7.18 -2.18 -3.53
C LEU A 106 8.46 -1.43 -3.95
N ARG A 107 9.59 -1.62 -3.25
CA ARG A 107 10.88 -1.03 -3.65
C ARG A 107 11.34 -1.52 -5.01
N ARG A 108 11.23 -2.82 -5.30
CA ARG A 108 11.51 -3.35 -6.65
C ARG A 108 10.59 -2.73 -7.70
N ARG A 109 9.30 -2.61 -7.39
CA ARG A 109 8.31 -2.00 -8.30
C ARG A 109 8.58 -0.51 -8.52
N ALA A 110 9.07 0.20 -7.51
CA ALA A 110 9.54 1.57 -7.65
C ALA A 110 10.75 1.66 -8.59
N GLU A 111 11.76 0.81 -8.41
CA GLU A 111 12.92 0.74 -9.33
C GLU A 111 12.52 0.44 -10.77
N GLU A 112 11.55 -0.46 -10.98
CA GLU A 112 10.99 -0.77 -12.30
C GLU A 112 10.24 0.42 -12.91
N ALA A 113 9.57 1.23 -12.09
CA ALA A 113 8.80 2.39 -12.53
C ALA A 113 9.65 3.66 -12.75
N MET A 114 10.94 3.62 -12.43
CA MET A 114 11.87 4.73 -12.73
C MET A 114 12.04 4.89 -14.23
N ARG A 115 11.73 6.09 -14.73
CA ARG A 115 11.93 6.48 -16.12
C ARG A 115 13.37 6.95 -16.32
N ASP A 116 13.91 6.75 -17.52
CA ASP A 116 15.29 7.15 -17.82
C ASP A 116 15.50 8.67 -17.81
N ALA A 117 14.43 9.45 -18.01
CA ALA A 117 14.46 10.93 -17.95
C ALA A 117 14.42 11.50 -16.52
N MET A 118 14.44 10.66 -15.48
CA MET A 118 14.41 11.13 -14.10
C MET A 118 15.72 11.87 -13.75
N PRO A 119 15.67 13.03 -13.08
CA PRO A 119 16.87 13.76 -12.70
C PRO A 119 17.82 12.92 -11.85
N HIS A 120 19.13 12.96 -12.14
CA HIS A 120 20.15 12.20 -11.38
C HIS A 120 20.05 12.44 -9.87
N ARG A 121 19.79 13.69 -9.45
CA ARG A 121 19.59 14.04 -8.03
C ARG A 121 18.47 13.23 -7.35
N ASP A 122 17.38 12.97 -8.06
CA ASP A 122 16.21 12.27 -7.50
C ASP A 122 16.48 10.76 -7.43
N VAL A 123 17.18 10.23 -8.45
CA VAL A 123 17.67 8.84 -8.49
C VAL A 123 18.66 8.59 -7.33
N LEU A 124 19.63 9.48 -7.14
CA LEU A 124 20.60 9.40 -6.04
C LEU A 124 19.90 9.47 -4.68
N ALA A 125 19.00 10.43 -4.48
CA ALA A 125 18.25 10.58 -3.23
C ALA A 125 17.44 9.33 -2.89
N TRP A 126 16.86 8.65 -3.90
CA TRP A 126 16.18 7.39 -3.70
C TRP A 126 17.14 6.28 -3.24
N PHE A 127 18.22 6.04 -3.97
CA PHE A 127 19.11 4.90 -3.73
C PHE A 127 19.99 5.06 -2.48
N GLN A 128 20.26 6.29 -2.04
CA GLN A 128 20.90 6.56 -0.74
C GLN A 128 20.06 6.04 0.44
N ARG A 129 18.72 6.09 0.34
CA ARG A 129 17.81 5.59 1.38
C ARG A 129 17.39 4.15 1.15
N HIS A 130 17.39 3.71 -0.10
CA HIS A 130 16.87 2.40 -0.51
C HIS A 130 17.91 1.71 -1.42
N PRO A 131 18.84 0.91 -0.87
CA PRO A 131 19.82 0.20 -1.68
C PRO A 131 19.17 -0.57 -2.84
N ALA A 132 19.78 -0.54 -4.03
CA ALA A 132 19.19 -1.14 -5.22
C ALA A 132 18.91 -2.64 -5.03
N LEU A 133 17.74 -3.09 -5.47
CA LEU A 133 17.28 -4.48 -5.39
C LEU A 133 17.27 -5.18 -6.75
N THR A 134 17.39 -4.42 -7.83
CA THR A 134 17.33 -4.91 -9.21
C THR A 134 18.57 -4.50 -10.00
N ALA A 135 18.96 -5.32 -10.99
CA ALA A 135 20.09 -4.98 -11.87
C ALA A 135 19.87 -3.65 -12.63
N PRO A 136 18.68 -3.37 -13.22
CA PRO A 136 18.39 -2.05 -13.79
C PRO A 136 18.50 -0.91 -12.77
N GLY A 137 18.07 -1.12 -11.53
CA GLY A 137 18.21 -0.15 -10.44
C GLY A 137 19.68 0.17 -10.15
N SER A 138 20.53 -0.85 -10.01
CA SER A 138 21.98 -0.67 -9.82
C SER A 138 22.63 0.09 -10.97
N THR A 139 22.29 -0.23 -12.22
CA THR A 139 22.80 0.50 -13.40
C THR A 139 22.36 1.96 -13.40
N ARG A 140 21.10 2.24 -13.06
CA ARG A 140 20.60 3.63 -12.93
C ARG A 140 21.31 4.39 -11.82
N TYR A 141 21.55 3.75 -10.69
CA TYR A 141 22.30 4.35 -9.60
C TYR A 141 23.73 4.70 -10.02
N ALA A 142 24.45 3.76 -10.66
CA ALA A 142 25.80 4.00 -11.15
C ALA A 142 25.87 5.14 -12.17
N ARG A 143 24.90 5.22 -13.11
CA ARG A 143 24.82 6.32 -14.08
C ARG A 143 24.59 7.67 -13.41
N ALA A 144 23.84 7.72 -12.31
CA ALA A 144 23.55 8.96 -11.61
C ALA A 144 24.74 9.50 -10.80
N LEU A 145 25.79 8.70 -10.58
CA LEU A 145 27.00 9.07 -9.83
C LEU A 145 28.10 9.74 -10.68
N ILE A 146 27.95 9.73 -12.01
CA ILE A 146 28.90 10.30 -12.98
C ILE A 146 28.28 11.51 -13.69
#